data_AF-A0A9Q5HTR3-F1
#
_entry.id   AF-A0A9Q5HTR3-F1
#
_cell.length_a   1.000
_cell.length_b   1.000
_cell.length_c   1.000
_cell.angle_alpha   90.00
_cell.angle_beta   90.00
_cell.angle_gamma   90.00
#
_symmetry.space_group_name_H-M   'P 1'
#
loop_
_entity.id
_entity.type
_entity.pdbx_description
1 polymer ?
#
loop_
_entity_poly.entity_id
_entity_poly.type
_entity_poly.pdbx_seq_one_letter_code
_entity_poly.pdbx_strand_id
1 'polypeptide(L)'
;MTQTQGSSLTQRIQFLEAKGLTPSETEEVMKQASFEQNAAVQATPYYPPYQYRSPYPTFGSVPPLQQPLDWRDYFIMAVVSGSFMFGAVSLARKYLMPHLRPPSSTAYEEDRDALTEQFDAAEKLLKEIQAETAAVRQAVDEQKAKVDQTTQEVEACVKEMREGETRTRDEMQSQSQSLGELQQELKSLKALLMSRGPTYPTTPSPSLPSFVGRPSIPAWQLAGNTSRSSSLRAPALAVARRPQRLSPFVRTLITKRYTSDHEAIIFDDSTNIGTVSITNYAQESLGDVVFVELPSVGTTVATGDQIGAVESVKAASDIVECPQCYSPVSGTIEEINQGLADQPGLINKSAEDKAWLCKIKLSNPSEVEGLMDAETYKTHCESS
;
A
#
# COMPACT_ATOMS: atom_id res chain seq x y z
N MET A 1 2.86 46.96 -17.65
CA MET A 1 1.46 46.49 -17.67
C MET A 1 1.49 44.98 -17.57
N THR A 2 0.98 44.42 -16.48
CA THR A 2 1.05 42.97 -16.20
C THR A 2 -0.04 42.23 -16.97
N GLN A 3 0.38 41.31 -17.83
CA GLN A 3 -0.50 40.49 -18.65
C GLN A 3 -1.07 39.35 -17.79
N THR A 4 -2.29 39.50 -17.28
CA THR A 4 -2.98 38.45 -16.52
C THR A 4 -3.38 37.31 -17.46
N GLN A 5 -2.77 36.13 -17.27
CA GLN A 5 -3.24 34.91 -17.93
C GLN A 5 -4.69 34.62 -17.51
N GLY A 6 -5.55 34.32 -18.47
CA GLY A 6 -6.91 33.90 -18.18
C GLY A 6 -6.93 32.50 -17.58
N SER A 7 -7.28 32.37 -16.30
CA SER A 7 -7.53 31.08 -15.67
C SER A 7 -8.67 30.33 -16.37
N SER A 8 -8.57 29.01 -16.42
CA SER A 8 -9.57 28.15 -17.05
C SER A 8 -10.89 28.17 -16.26
N LEU A 9 -12.00 27.85 -16.93
CA LEU A 9 -13.34 27.89 -16.32
C LEU A 9 -13.40 26.99 -15.07
N THR A 10 -12.80 25.81 -15.13
CA THR A 10 -12.65 24.85 -14.01
C THR A 10 -11.94 25.46 -12.79
N GLN A 11 -10.85 26.22 -12.99
CA GLN A 11 -10.14 26.86 -11.88
C GLN A 11 -10.98 27.96 -11.21
N ARG A 12 -11.87 28.62 -11.95
CA ARG A 12 -12.78 29.63 -11.39
C ARG A 12 -13.90 28.99 -10.57
N ILE A 13 -14.45 27.86 -11.03
CA ILE A 13 -15.43 27.06 -10.27
C ILE A 13 -14.79 26.61 -8.94
N GLN A 14 -13.64 25.94 -8.98
CA GLN A 14 -12.95 25.45 -7.77
C GLN A 14 -12.59 26.57 -6.78
N PHE A 15 -12.23 27.77 -7.27
CA PHE A 15 -11.97 28.92 -6.40
C PHE A 15 -13.25 29.44 -5.71
N LEU A 16 -14.39 29.46 -6.42
CA LEU A 16 -15.67 29.90 -5.85
C LEU A 16 -16.25 28.86 -4.87
N GLU A 17 -16.10 27.57 -5.16
CA GLU A 17 -16.42 26.47 -4.24
C GLU A 17 -15.55 26.54 -2.97
N ALA A 18 -14.24 26.79 -3.12
CA ALA A 18 -13.33 27.00 -1.98
C ALA A 18 -13.61 28.31 -1.19
N LYS A 19 -14.46 29.20 -1.71
CA LYS A 19 -14.99 30.36 -0.98
C LYS A 19 -16.34 30.09 -0.30
N GLY A 20 -16.87 28.87 -0.40
CA GLY A 20 -18.07 28.44 0.30
C GLY A 20 -19.39 28.87 -0.36
N LEU A 21 -19.37 29.32 -1.62
CA LEU A 21 -20.60 29.62 -2.36
C LEU A 21 -21.29 28.32 -2.78
N THR A 22 -22.61 28.32 -2.75
CA THR A 22 -23.42 27.15 -3.15
C THR A 22 -23.42 26.96 -4.68
N PRO A 23 -23.60 25.73 -5.22
CA PRO A 23 -23.52 25.49 -6.67
C PRO A 23 -24.49 26.33 -7.52
N SER A 24 -25.65 26.69 -6.97
CA SER A 24 -26.62 27.60 -7.62
C SER A 24 -26.14 29.05 -7.68
N GLU A 25 -25.39 29.49 -6.66
CA GLU A 25 -24.89 30.85 -6.54
C GLU A 25 -23.61 31.06 -7.38
N THR A 26 -22.77 30.02 -7.50
CA THR A 26 -21.62 30.04 -8.42
C THR A 26 -22.06 30.11 -9.89
N GLU A 27 -23.17 29.46 -10.26
CA GLU A 27 -23.76 29.56 -11.60
C GLU A 27 -24.30 30.98 -11.88
N GLU A 28 -24.98 31.60 -10.92
CA GLU A 28 -25.49 32.97 -11.06
C GLU A 28 -24.35 34.01 -11.15
N VAL A 29 -23.29 33.86 -10.35
CA VAL A 29 -22.08 34.69 -10.45
C VAL A 29 -21.35 34.48 -11.79
N MET A 30 -21.27 33.24 -12.31
CA MET A 30 -20.69 33.00 -13.63
C MET A 30 -21.53 33.63 -14.75
N LYS A 31 -22.87 33.63 -14.60
CA LYS A 31 -23.80 34.25 -15.52
C LYS A 31 -23.69 35.78 -15.50
N GLN A 32 -23.50 36.41 -14.35
CA GLN A 32 -23.21 37.85 -14.26
C GLN A 32 -21.84 38.20 -14.86
N ALA A 33 -20.78 37.44 -14.53
CA ALA A 33 -19.43 37.67 -15.06
C ALA A 33 -19.35 37.50 -16.60
N SER A 34 -20.10 36.56 -17.17
CA SER A 34 -20.21 36.40 -18.62
C SER A 34 -21.07 37.50 -19.28
N PHE A 35 -22.02 38.09 -18.57
CA PHE A 35 -22.72 39.31 -19.01
C PHE A 35 -21.80 40.53 -19.01
N GLU A 36 -20.99 40.75 -17.97
CA GLU A 36 -19.98 41.82 -17.94
C GLU A 36 -18.94 41.66 -19.05
N GLN A 37 -18.49 40.42 -19.31
CA GLN A 37 -17.53 40.14 -20.37
C GLN A 37 -18.10 40.40 -21.78
N ASN A 38 -19.43 40.40 -21.95
CA ASN A 38 -20.09 40.84 -23.20
C ASN A 38 -20.39 42.35 -23.21
N ALA A 39 -20.67 42.97 -22.06
CA ALA A 39 -20.87 44.41 -21.94
C ALA A 39 -19.57 45.22 -22.19
N ALA A 40 -18.42 44.68 -21.80
CA ALA A 40 -17.12 45.34 -21.93
C ALA A 40 -16.56 45.43 -23.36
N VAL A 41 -17.21 44.83 -24.37
CA VAL A 41 -16.71 44.78 -25.76
C VAL A 41 -17.18 45.98 -26.60
N GLN A 42 -18.10 46.83 -26.10
CA GLN A 42 -18.52 48.06 -26.78
C GLN A 42 -17.74 49.31 -26.33
N ALA A 43 -16.41 49.26 -26.42
CA ALA A 43 -15.54 50.42 -26.28
C ALA A 43 -14.51 50.46 -27.42
N THR A 44 -14.88 51.11 -28.54
CA THR A 44 -13.98 51.31 -29.67
C THR A 44 -12.90 52.35 -29.34
N PRO A 45 -11.60 52.07 -29.55
CA PRO A 45 -10.55 53.04 -29.26
C PRO A 45 -10.59 54.20 -30.27
N TYR A 46 -10.83 55.40 -29.76
CA TYR A 46 -10.82 56.65 -30.52
C TYR A 46 -9.38 57.00 -30.96
N TYR A 47 -9.10 56.84 -32.26
CA TYR A 47 -7.90 57.41 -32.87
C TYR A 47 -8.15 58.87 -33.25
N PRO A 48 -7.26 59.82 -32.90
CA PRO A 48 -7.40 61.20 -33.31
C PRO A 48 -7.17 61.34 -34.82
N PRO A 49 -8.03 62.05 -35.58
CA PRO A 49 -7.84 62.22 -37.00
C PRO A 49 -6.68 63.18 -37.29
N TYR A 50 -5.86 62.83 -38.29
CA TYR A 50 -4.82 63.71 -38.82
C TYR A 50 -5.44 65.00 -39.36
N GLN A 51 -4.84 66.14 -39.02
CA GLN A 51 -5.26 67.42 -39.57
C GLN A 51 -4.83 67.55 -41.02
N TYR A 52 -5.77 67.36 -41.95
CA TYR A 52 -5.61 67.84 -43.32
C TYR A 52 -6.52 69.06 -43.55
N ARG A 53 -5.89 70.24 -43.60
CA ARG A 53 -6.56 71.51 -43.83
C ARG A 53 -6.86 71.66 -45.33
N SER A 54 -8.10 71.42 -45.74
CA SER A 54 -8.58 71.73 -47.09
C SER A 54 -9.50 72.97 -47.08
N PRO A 55 -9.37 73.92 -48.03
CA PRO A 55 -10.06 75.21 -47.94
C PRO A 55 -11.42 75.27 -48.67
N TYR A 56 -12.50 75.45 -47.90
CA TYR A 56 -13.87 75.85 -48.32
C TYR A 56 -14.68 74.82 -49.16
N PRO A 57 -16.01 75.02 -49.33
CA PRO A 57 -16.98 74.94 -48.24
C PRO A 57 -18.14 73.95 -48.53
N THR A 58 -19.03 73.79 -47.56
CA THR A 58 -20.21 72.91 -47.57
C THR A 58 -21.16 73.12 -48.76
N PHE A 59 -21.72 72.04 -49.34
CA PHE A 59 -23.17 71.76 -49.46
C PHE A 59 -23.44 70.48 -50.28
N GLY A 60 -24.10 69.49 -49.66
CA GLY A 60 -24.91 68.44 -50.33
C GLY A 60 -24.24 67.46 -51.30
N SER A 61 -23.91 66.25 -50.84
CA SER A 61 -23.79 65.07 -51.71
C SER A 61 -24.37 63.81 -51.05
N VAL A 62 -25.17 63.08 -51.81
CA VAL A 62 -25.77 61.78 -51.44
C VAL A 62 -24.66 60.72 -51.42
N PRO A 63 -24.65 59.75 -50.48
CA PRO A 63 -23.70 58.63 -50.55
C PRO A 63 -23.83 57.90 -51.89
N PRO A 64 -22.73 57.43 -52.50
CA PRO A 64 -22.80 56.71 -53.75
C PRO A 64 -23.70 55.48 -53.59
N LEU A 65 -24.61 55.30 -54.54
CA LEU A 65 -25.48 54.13 -54.58
C LEU A 65 -24.61 52.86 -54.54
N GLN A 66 -24.97 51.91 -53.68
CA GLN A 66 -24.35 50.59 -53.68
C GLN A 66 -24.47 50.01 -55.10
N GLN A 67 -23.33 49.66 -55.70
CA GLN A 67 -23.32 48.98 -57.00
C GLN A 67 -24.13 47.68 -56.83
N PRO A 68 -25.17 47.43 -57.65
CA PRO A 68 -25.86 46.15 -57.60
C PRO A 68 -24.85 45.04 -57.93
N LEU A 69 -24.85 43.96 -57.15
CA LEU A 69 -23.91 42.84 -57.35
C LEU A 69 -24.03 42.32 -58.79
N ASP A 70 -22.89 42.20 -59.49
CA ASP A 70 -22.87 41.69 -60.86
C ASP A 70 -23.23 40.19 -60.84
N TRP A 71 -23.74 39.66 -61.95
CA TRP A 71 -24.02 38.21 -62.06
C TRP A 71 -22.76 37.37 -61.84
N ARG A 72 -21.58 37.96 -62.07
CA ARG A 72 -20.26 37.40 -61.76
C ARG A 72 -20.03 37.21 -60.26
N ASP A 73 -20.46 38.13 -59.42
CA ASP A 73 -20.30 38.02 -57.96
C ASP A 73 -21.21 36.92 -57.40
N TYR A 74 -22.44 36.82 -57.91
CA TYR A 74 -23.33 35.69 -57.63
C TYR A 74 -22.73 34.36 -58.07
N PHE A 75 -22.09 34.31 -59.24
CA PHE A 75 -21.41 33.10 -59.73
C PHE A 75 -20.21 32.72 -58.83
N ILE A 76 -19.36 33.69 -58.46
CA ILE A 76 -18.22 33.46 -57.57
C ILE A 76 -18.71 32.98 -56.19
N MET A 77 -19.75 33.62 -55.63
CA MET A 77 -20.36 33.18 -54.37
C MET A 77 -20.93 31.76 -54.47
N ALA A 78 -21.63 31.41 -55.55
CA ALA A 78 -22.15 30.06 -55.76
C ALA A 78 -21.05 28.99 -55.83
N VAL A 79 -19.93 29.29 -56.51
CA VAL A 79 -18.78 28.37 -56.61
C VAL A 79 -18.06 28.22 -55.27
N VAL A 80 -17.84 29.32 -54.53
CA VAL A 80 -17.18 29.31 -53.22
C VAL A 80 -18.06 28.60 -52.18
N SER A 81 -19.35 28.92 -52.13
CA SER A 81 -20.31 28.26 -51.22
C SER A 81 -20.49 26.78 -51.55
N GLY A 82 -20.54 26.42 -52.85
CA GLY A 82 -20.61 25.04 -53.31
C GLY A 82 -19.37 24.23 -52.93
N SER A 83 -18.18 24.83 -53.08
CA SER A 83 -16.91 24.21 -52.69
C SER A 83 -16.82 23.99 -51.18
N PHE A 84 -17.25 24.96 -50.37
CA PHE A 84 -17.33 24.83 -48.91
C PHE A 84 -18.34 23.77 -48.48
N MET A 85 -19.54 23.78 -49.06
CA MET A 85 -20.58 22.77 -48.79
C MET A 85 -20.12 21.36 -49.18
N PHE A 86 -19.47 21.20 -50.34
CA PHE A 86 -18.89 19.92 -50.76
C PHE A 86 -17.80 19.43 -49.80
N GLY A 87 -16.93 20.33 -49.33
CA GLY A 87 -15.94 20.03 -48.30
C GLY A 87 -16.58 19.52 -47.00
N ALA A 88 -17.60 20.24 -46.50
CA ALA A 88 -18.34 19.85 -45.31
C ALA A 88 -19.05 18.49 -45.45
N VAL A 89 -19.72 18.25 -46.58
CA VAL A 89 -20.37 16.95 -46.88
C VAL A 89 -19.35 15.83 -47.00
N SER A 90 -18.18 16.09 -47.60
CA SER A 90 -17.08 15.11 -47.71
C SER A 90 -16.51 14.74 -46.34
N LEU A 91 -16.26 15.72 -45.46
CA LEU A 91 -15.84 15.46 -44.08
C LEU A 91 -16.92 14.70 -43.30
N ALA A 92 -18.19 15.09 -43.40
CA ALA A 92 -19.29 14.39 -42.74
C ALA A 92 -19.40 12.92 -43.23
N ARG A 93 -19.22 12.68 -44.53
CA ARG A 93 -19.23 11.32 -45.10
C ARG A 93 -18.04 10.47 -44.64
N LYS A 94 -16.88 11.09 -44.42
CA LYS A 94 -15.67 10.40 -43.94
C LYS A 94 -15.68 10.14 -42.43
N TYR A 95 -16.17 11.07 -41.62
CA TYR A 95 -16.03 11.04 -40.16
C TYR A 95 -17.33 10.83 -39.38
N LEU A 96 -18.47 11.38 -39.81
CA LEU A 96 -19.76 11.11 -39.13
C LEU A 96 -20.43 9.82 -39.61
N MET A 97 -20.38 9.55 -40.92
CA MET A 97 -21.11 8.40 -41.47
C MET A 97 -20.72 7.01 -40.97
N PRO A 98 -19.45 6.68 -40.59
CA PRO A 98 -19.17 5.40 -39.95
C PRO A 98 -19.78 5.28 -38.53
N HIS A 99 -19.90 6.38 -37.78
CA HIS A 99 -20.48 6.37 -36.42
C HIS A 99 -22.01 6.43 -36.39
N LEU A 100 -22.66 6.79 -37.50
CA LEU A 100 -24.13 6.90 -37.62
C LEU A 100 -24.78 5.73 -38.37
N ARG A 101 -24.01 4.72 -38.78
CA ARG A 101 -24.57 3.48 -39.31
C ARG A 101 -25.08 2.63 -38.15
N PRO A 102 -26.35 2.19 -38.13
CA PRO A 102 -26.74 1.13 -37.22
C PRO A 102 -25.90 -0.13 -37.50
N PRO A 103 -25.61 -0.97 -36.49
CA PRO A 103 -24.95 -2.25 -36.73
C PRO A 103 -25.73 -3.06 -37.78
N SER A 104 -25.01 -3.77 -38.66
CA SER A 104 -25.66 -4.71 -39.57
C SER A 104 -26.34 -5.82 -38.78
N SER A 105 -27.41 -6.41 -39.32
CA SER A 105 -28.17 -7.46 -38.62
C SER A 105 -27.29 -8.64 -38.16
N THR A 106 -26.25 -8.95 -38.92
CA THR A 106 -25.25 -9.98 -38.60
C THR A 106 -24.46 -9.70 -37.32
N ALA A 107 -24.14 -8.42 -37.03
CA ALA A 107 -23.39 -8.07 -35.83
C ALA A 107 -24.22 -8.26 -34.55
N TYR A 108 -25.54 -8.07 -34.63
CA TYR A 108 -26.45 -8.40 -33.51
C TYR A 108 -26.59 -9.90 -33.27
N GLU A 109 -26.46 -10.73 -34.32
CA GLU A 109 -26.48 -12.19 -34.21
C GLU A 109 -25.17 -12.68 -33.56
N GLU A 110 -24.02 -12.16 -33.99
CA GLU A 110 -22.71 -12.40 -33.38
C GLU A 110 -22.67 -11.97 -31.90
N ASP A 111 -23.12 -10.76 -31.57
CA ASP A 111 -23.18 -10.26 -30.18
C ASP A 111 -24.11 -11.11 -29.30
N ARG A 112 -25.26 -11.57 -29.83
CA ARG A 112 -26.21 -12.43 -29.10
C ARG A 112 -25.60 -13.80 -28.80
N ASP A 113 -24.93 -14.39 -29.77
CA ASP A 113 -24.36 -15.73 -29.63
C ASP A 113 -23.16 -15.70 -28.67
N ALA A 114 -22.34 -14.64 -28.73
CA ALA A 114 -21.30 -14.38 -27.73
C ALA A 114 -21.85 -14.15 -26.32
N LEU A 115 -22.99 -13.45 -26.17
CA LEU A 115 -23.66 -13.29 -24.89
C LEU A 115 -24.19 -14.62 -24.34
N THR A 116 -24.68 -15.50 -25.23
CA THR A 116 -25.18 -16.83 -24.87
C THR A 116 -24.04 -17.72 -24.36
N GLU A 117 -22.88 -17.70 -25.03
CA GLU A 117 -21.67 -18.40 -24.56
C GLU A 117 -21.22 -17.92 -23.17
N GLN A 118 -21.31 -16.61 -22.89
CA GLN A 118 -21.03 -16.07 -21.56
C GLN A 118 -22.02 -16.56 -20.49
N PHE A 119 -23.31 -16.70 -20.83
CA PHE A 119 -24.30 -17.28 -19.91
C PHE A 119 -24.06 -18.77 -19.64
N ASP A 120 -23.73 -19.56 -20.67
CA ASP A 120 -23.40 -20.99 -20.52
C ASP A 120 -22.11 -21.18 -19.68
N ALA A 121 -21.10 -20.34 -19.90
CA ALA A 121 -19.87 -20.32 -19.09
C ALA A 121 -20.17 -19.94 -17.62
N ALA A 122 -21.02 -18.94 -17.39
CA ALA A 122 -21.45 -18.55 -16.05
C ALA A 122 -22.28 -19.65 -15.35
N GLU A 123 -23.18 -20.34 -16.06
CA GLU A 123 -23.94 -21.47 -15.49
C GLU A 123 -22.99 -22.62 -15.08
N LYS A 124 -21.95 -22.89 -15.89
CA LYS A 124 -20.94 -23.89 -15.55
C LYS A 124 -20.18 -23.53 -14.26
N LEU A 125 -19.70 -22.28 -14.14
CA LEU A 125 -19.03 -21.80 -12.92
C LEU A 125 -19.96 -21.85 -11.70
N LEU A 126 -21.25 -21.53 -11.87
CA LEU A 126 -22.22 -21.55 -10.77
C LEU A 126 -22.49 -22.99 -10.29
N LYS A 127 -22.53 -23.97 -11.21
CA LYS A 127 -22.59 -25.41 -10.86
C LYS A 127 -21.32 -25.91 -10.18
N GLU A 128 -20.15 -25.43 -10.61
CA GLU A 128 -18.85 -25.74 -10.00
C GLU A 128 -18.78 -25.22 -8.56
N ILE A 129 -19.10 -23.94 -8.33
CA ILE A 129 -19.20 -23.33 -6.99
C ILE A 129 -20.21 -24.06 -6.10
N GLN A 130 -21.36 -24.49 -6.65
CA GLN A 130 -22.33 -25.29 -5.89
C GLN A 130 -21.78 -26.67 -5.48
N ALA A 131 -21.02 -27.33 -6.36
CA ALA A 131 -20.37 -28.60 -6.05
C ALA A 131 -19.24 -28.43 -5.01
N GLU A 132 -18.41 -27.40 -5.15
CA GLU A 132 -17.38 -27.04 -4.17
C GLU A 132 -18.00 -26.69 -2.81
N THR A 133 -19.06 -25.89 -2.78
CA THR A 133 -19.78 -25.55 -1.53
C THR A 133 -20.33 -26.81 -0.84
N ALA A 134 -20.81 -27.79 -1.61
CA ALA A 134 -21.26 -29.07 -1.06
C ALA A 134 -20.10 -29.91 -0.51
N ALA A 135 -18.95 -29.94 -1.20
CA ALA A 135 -17.75 -30.64 -0.75
C ALA A 135 -17.13 -30.00 0.51
N VAL A 136 -17.01 -28.67 0.53
CA VAL A 136 -16.54 -27.90 1.71
C VAL A 136 -17.46 -28.16 2.91
N ARG A 137 -18.79 -28.18 2.70
CA ARG A 137 -19.73 -28.49 3.78
C ARG A 137 -19.51 -29.89 4.35
N GLN A 138 -19.30 -30.90 3.51
CA GLN A 138 -18.99 -32.26 3.97
C GLN A 138 -17.67 -32.33 4.73
N ALA A 139 -16.62 -31.63 4.27
CA ALA A 139 -15.33 -31.56 4.95
C ALA A 139 -15.44 -30.87 6.33
N VAL A 140 -16.24 -29.80 6.44
CA VAL A 140 -16.52 -29.11 7.71
C VAL A 140 -17.31 -30.00 8.66
N ASP A 141 -18.32 -30.75 8.18
CA ASP A 141 -19.08 -31.69 9.00
C ASP A 141 -18.19 -32.85 9.52
N GLU A 142 -17.23 -33.34 8.71
CA GLU A 142 -16.25 -34.35 9.13
C GLU A 142 -15.24 -33.79 10.16
N GLN A 143 -14.71 -32.59 9.94
CA GLN A 143 -13.82 -31.94 10.91
C GLN A 143 -14.53 -31.67 12.23
N LYS A 144 -15.80 -31.24 12.19
CA LYS A 144 -16.61 -31.05 13.39
C LYS A 144 -16.73 -32.35 14.18
N ALA A 145 -17.00 -33.49 13.53
CA ALA A 145 -17.07 -34.78 14.20
C ALA A 145 -15.74 -35.17 14.90
N LYS A 146 -14.59 -34.84 14.29
CA LYS A 146 -13.26 -35.04 14.91
C LYS A 146 -13.01 -34.10 16.09
N VAL A 147 -13.46 -32.84 16.01
CA VAL A 147 -13.37 -31.87 17.12
C VAL A 147 -14.29 -32.29 18.28
N ASP A 148 -15.51 -32.74 18.00
CA ASP A 148 -16.44 -33.25 19.01
C ASP A 148 -15.87 -34.52 19.69
N GLN A 149 -15.21 -35.42 18.94
CA GLN A 149 -14.51 -36.59 19.50
C GLN A 149 -13.34 -36.18 20.41
N THR A 150 -12.41 -35.36 19.92
CA THR A 150 -11.25 -34.92 20.71
C THR A 150 -11.66 -34.12 21.96
N THR A 151 -12.74 -33.35 21.88
CA THR A 151 -13.34 -32.67 23.05
C THR A 151 -13.84 -33.68 24.08
N GLN A 152 -14.54 -34.74 23.66
CA GLN A 152 -14.98 -35.83 24.56
C GLN A 152 -13.80 -36.60 25.19
N GLU A 153 -12.73 -36.84 24.44
CA GLU A 153 -11.51 -37.47 24.96
C GLU A 153 -10.81 -36.59 26.01
N VAL A 154 -10.76 -35.27 25.78
CA VAL A 154 -10.25 -34.30 26.77
C VAL A 154 -11.15 -34.24 28.01
N GLU A 155 -12.47 -34.20 27.86
CA GLU A 155 -13.41 -34.24 29.00
C GLU A 155 -13.27 -35.52 29.83
N ALA A 156 -13.09 -36.67 29.19
CA ALA A 156 -12.83 -37.94 29.85
C ALA A 156 -11.50 -37.93 30.61
N CYS A 157 -10.42 -37.45 29.99
CA CYS A 157 -9.11 -37.32 30.63
C CYS A 157 -9.13 -36.37 31.85
N VAL A 158 -9.79 -35.22 31.73
CA VAL A 158 -9.98 -34.26 32.84
C VAL A 158 -10.80 -34.88 33.98
N LYS A 159 -11.81 -35.68 33.65
CA LYS A 159 -12.59 -36.43 34.66
C LYS A 159 -11.74 -37.46 35.40
N GLU A 160 -10.95 -38.26 34.69
CA GLU A 160 -10.03 -39.24 35.30
C GLU A 160 -8.97 -38.56 36.18
N MET A 161 -8.39 -37.44 35.74
CA MET A 161 -7.46 -36.64 36.56
C MET A 161 -8.13 -36.16 37.85
N ARG A 162 -9.36 -35.64 37.76
CA ARG A 162 -10.11 -35.14 38.92
C ARG A 162 -10.47 -36.25 39.91
N GLU A 163 -10.86 -37.43 39.41
CA GLU A 163 -11.09 -38.61 40.24
C GLU A 163 -9.77 -39.08 40.91
N GLY A 164 -8.66 -39.06 40.18
CA GLY A 164 -7.31 -39.35 40.70
C GLY A 164 -6.85 -38.39 41.81
N GLU A 165 -7.10 -37.09 41.66
CA GLU A 165 -6.83 -36.08 42.70
C GLU A 165 -7.69 -36.32 43.97
N THR A 166 -8.98 -36.64 43.82
CA THR A 166 -9.83 -36.96 44.97
C THR A 166 -9.34 -38.21 45.70
N ARG A 167 -8.95 -39.24 44.95
CA ARG A 167 -8.40 -40.48 45.53
C ARG A 167 -7.10 -40.25 46.28
N THR A 168 -6.13 -39.53 45.70
CA THR A 168 -4.86 -39.21 46.40
C THR A 168 -5.09 -38.32 47.62
N ARG A 169 -6.08 -37.42 47.58
CA ARG A 169 -6.49 -36.61 48.74
C ARG A 169 -7.10 -37.47 49.85
N ASP A 170 -7.91 -38.47 49.53
CA ASP A 170 -8.53 -39.36 50.51
C ASP A 170 -7.50 -40.35 51.11
N GLU A 171 -6.60 -40.88 50.27
CA GLU A 171 -5.45 -41.68 50.71
C GLU A 171 -4.57 -40.86 51.70
N MET A 172 -4.27 -39.59 51.39
CA MET A 172 -3.52 -38.69 52.28
C MET A 172 -4.25 -38.40 53.60
N GLN A 173 -5.58 -38.25 53.58
CA GLN A 173 -6.38 -38.10 54.81
C GLN A 173 -6.32 -39.36 55.68
N SER A 174 -6.43 -40.56 55.09
CA SER A 174 -6.34 -41.84 55.82
C SER A 174 -4.95 -42.05 56.46
N GLN A 175 -3.88 -41.64 55.77
CA GLN A 175 -2.52 -41.64 56.32
C GLN A 175 -2.39 -40.64 57.47
N SER A 176 -2.97 -39.44 57.35
CA SER A 176 -2.96 -38.47 58.45
C SER A 176 -3.76 -38.94 59.67
N GLN A 177 -4.85 -39.69 59.48
CA GLN A 177 -5.65 -40.25 60.57
C GLN A 177 -4.89 -41.37 61.31
N SER A 178 -4.36 -42.35 60.57
CA SER A 178 -3.58 -43.46 61.14
C SER A 178 -2.28 -43.00 61.84
N LEU A 179 -1.59 -41.97 61.31
CA LEU A 179 -0.48 -41.31 62.04
C LEU A 179 -0.96 -40.63 63.34
N GLY A 180 -2.18 -40.09 63.35
CA GLY A 180 -2.82 -39.54 64.55
C GLY A 180 -3.13 -40.60 65.60
N GLU A 181 -3.67 -41.75 65.19
CA GLU A 181 -3.92 -42.91 66.05
C GLU A 181 -2.62 -43.47 66.63
N LEU A 182 -1.60 -43.71 65.80
CA LEU A 182 -0.27 -44.16 66.25
C LEU A 182 0.37 -43.15 67.23
N GLN A 183 0.16 -41.84 67.05
CA GLN A 183 0.56 -40.85 68.04
C GLN A 183 -0.21 -40.97 69.36
N GLN A 184 -1.51 -41.30 69.33
CA GLN A 184 -2.30 -41.52 70.54
C GLN A 184 -1.88 -42.82 71.24
N GLU A 185 -1.64 -43.91 70.51
CA GLU A 185 -1.09 -45.15 71.05
C GLU A 185 0.26 -44.92 71.73
N LEU A 186 1.21 -44.24 71.07
CA LEU A 186 2.50 -43.88 71.67
C LEU A 186 2.37 -42.98 72.90
N LYS A 187 1.40 -42.04 72.91
CA LYS A 187 1.10 -41.21 74.11
C LYS A 187 0.54 -42.08 75.25
N SER A 188 -0.36 -43.02 74.95
CA SER A 188 -0.97 -43.91 75.95
C SER A 188 0.04 -44.93 76.50
N LEU A 189 0.88 -45.53 75.66
CA LEU A 189 2.00 -46.40 76.03
C LEU A 189 3.01 -45.64 76.91
N LYS A 190 3.35 -44.40 76.54
CA LYS A 190 4.21 -43.54 77.35
C LYS A 190 3.59 -43.25 78.72
N ALA A 191 2.31 -42.92 78.79
CA ALA A 191 1.61 -42.71 80.06
C ALA A 191 1.57 -43.98 80.92
N LEU A 192 1.30 -45.14 80.31
CA LEU A 192 1.29 -46.44 80.99
C LEU A 192 2.68 -46.82 81.51
N LEU A 193 3.75 -46.57 80.74
CA LEU A 193 5.12 -46.82 81.14
C LEU A 193 5.59 -45.85 82.24
N MET A 194 5.17 -44.58 82.19
CA MET A 194 5.40 -43.61 83.27
C MET A 194 4.59 -43.92 84.55
N SER A 195 3.47 -44.65 84.44
CA SER A 195 2.69 -45.11 85.61
C SER A 195 3.29 -46.31 86.35
N ARG A 196 4.35 -46.94 85.82
CA ARG A 196 4.92 -48.21 86.31
C ARG A 196 6.37 -48.16 86.79
N GLY A 197 6.97 -46.98 86.93
CA GLY A 197 8.33 -46.81 87.46
C GLY A 197 8.38 -46.71 89.00
N PRO A 198 9.23 -47.48 89.71
CA PRO A 198 9.49 -47.30 91.13
C PRO A 198 10.40 -46.09 91.43
N THR A 199 10.44 -45.69 92.70
CA THR A 199 10.99 -44.42 93.22
C THR A 199 12.50 -44.40 93.52
N TYR A 200 13.03 -43.17 93.74
CA TYR A 200 14.36 -42.79 94.31
C TYR A 200 15.51 -42.52 93.29
N PRO A 201 16.62 -41.83 93.66
CA PRO A 201 16.68 -40.36 93.49
C PRO A 201 17.98 -39.81 92.82
N THR A 202 18.08 -38.48 92.82
CA THR A 202 19.03 -37.51 92.22
C THR A 202 20.55 -37.81 92.16
N THR A 203 21.22 -37.09 91.22
CA THR A 203 22.66 -36.63 91.18
C THR A 203 23.70 -37.52 90.43
N PRO A 204 24.82 -36.99 89.86
CA PRO A 204 24.90 -36.20 88.62
C PRO A 204 25.89 -36.75 87.53
N SER A 205 26.11 -35.95 86.47
CA SER A 205 26.95 -36.13 85.25
C SER A 205 28.47 -36.43 85.48
N PRO A 206 29.28 -36.90 84.48
CA PRO A 206 29.69 -36.10 83.30
C PRO A 206 30.05 -36.80 81.94
N SER A 207 30.10 -35.97 80.87
CA SER A 207 30.95 -35.97 79.63
C SER A 207 31.21 -37.20 78.70
N LEU A 208 30.71 -37.08 77.45
CA LEU A 208 31.32 -37.23 76.09
C LEU A 208 32.66 -37.99 75.87
N PRO A 209 32.84 -38.76 74.75
CA PRO A 209 32.92 -38.24 73.34
C PRO A 209 32.34 -39.19 72.24
N SER A 210 32.47 -39.02 70.90
CA SER A 210 32.40 -37.87 69.94
C SER A 210 32.46 -38.35 68.45
N PHE A 211 31.97 -37.56 67.46
CA PHE A 211 32.06 -37.76 65.97
C PHE A 211 31.30 -38.98 65.39
N VAL A 212 30.77 -39.03 64.14
CA VAL A 212 30.82 -38.26 62.86
C VAL A 212 29.35 -38.16 62.32
N GLY A 213 28.86 -37.26 61.44
CA GLY A 213 29.38 -36.10 60.68
C GLY A 213 28.42 -35.73 59.50
N ARG A 214 28.77 -34.77 58.62
CA ARG A 214 27.98 -34.34 57.42
C ARG A 214 28.91 -33.58 56.44
N PRO A 215 28.75 -33.67 55.10
CA PRO A 215 29.56 -32.87 54.17
C PRO A 215 28.97 -31.47 53.90
N SER A 216 29.85 -30.53 53.55
CA SER A 216 29.53 -29.18 53.07
C SER A 216 30.50 -28.82 51.94
N ILE A 217 30.03 -28.08 50.93
CA ILE A 217 30.79 -27.74 49.71
C ILE A 217 31.29 -26.28 49.84
N PRO A 218 32.60 -26.00 49.69
CA PRO A 218 33.13 -24.65 49.80
C PRO A 218 33.17 -23.91 48.45
N ALA A 219 33.07 -22.58 48.51
CA ALA A 219 33.22 -21.69 47.36
C ALA A 219 34.65 -21.17 47.22
N TRP A 220 35.38 -21.62 46.18
CA TRP A 220 36.52 -20.90 45.59
C TRP A 220 36.92 -21.55 44.26
N GLN A 221 36.67 -20.89 43.13
CA GLN A 221 37.62 -20.97 42.00
C GLN A 221 37.47 -19.75 41.08
N LEU A 222 38.43 -18.84 41.20
CA LEU A 222 38.64 -17.70 40.31
C LEU A 222 39.61 -18.11 39.20
N ALA A 223 39.37 -17.63 37.98
CA ALA A 223 40.41 -17.44 36.98
C ALA A 223 40.01 -16.29 36.04
N GLY A 224 40.79 -15.21 36.00
CA GLY A 224 40.45 -14.02 35.22
C GLY A 224 41.35 -12.82 35.52
N ASN A 225 42.56 -12.82 34.94
CA ASN A 225 43.52 -11.72 34.95
C ASN A 225 43.88 -11.49 33.45
N THR A 226 43.89 -10.29 32.88
CA THR A 226 44.96 -9.29 33.08
C THR A 226 44.67 -7.92 32.41
N SER A 227 44.99 -6.84 33.14
CA SER A 227 45.72 -5.60 32.74
C SER A 227 45.61 -4.91 31.36
N ARG A 228 45.23 -3.60 31.40
CA ARG A 228 45.90 -2.38 30.83
C ARG A 228 46.18 -2.27 29.31
N SER A 229 46.40 -1.09 28.68
CA SER A 229 46.10 0.36 28.89
C SER A 229 46.77 1.16 27.74
N SER A 230 46.23 2.35 27.38
CA SER A 230 46.90 3.47 26.65
C SER A 230 47.37 3.24 25.18
N SER A 231 47.48 4.24 24.27
CA SER A 231 46.91 5.60 24.13
C SER A 231 47.40 6.25 22.80
N LEU A 232 46.82 7.39 22.37
CA LEU A 232 47.36 8.35 21.34
C LEU A 232 47.29 7.87 19.86
N ARG A 233 47.14 8.70 18.81
CA ARG A 233 46.83 10.16 18.63
C ARG A 233 46.52 10.44 17.13
N ALA A 234 45.70 11.45 16.83
CA ALA A 234 45.35 11.88 15.45
C ALA A 234 46.47 12.68 14.73
N PRO A 235 46.33 13.03 13.43
CA PRO A 235 45.67 14.30 13.10
C PRO A 235 44.82 14.31 11.81
N ALA A 236 44.16 15.45 11.57
CA ALA A 236 43.19 15.70 10.50
C ALA A 236 43.80 16.12 9.16
N LEU A 237 43.00 16.02 8.08
CA LEU A 237 43.07 16.92 6.92
C LEU A 237 41.65 17.21 6.40
N ALA A 238 41.09 18.35 6.78
CA ALA A 238 39.82 18.84 6.23
C ALA A 238 40.08 19.56 4.91
N VAL A 239 39.63 18.98 3.78
CA VAL A 239 39.68 19.63 2.47
C VAL A 239 38.35 20.31 2.19
N ALA A 240 38.29 21.63 2.42
CA ALA A 240 37.15 22.45 2.03
C ALA A 240 37.06 22.55 0.49
N ARG A 241 36.19 21.75 -0.14
CA ARG A 241 35.84 21.95 -1.56
C ARG A 241 34.80 23.06 -1.68
N ARG A 242 35.14 24.10 -2.46
CA ARG A 242 34.22 25.15 -2.91
C ARG A 242 32.96 24.54 -3.53
N PRO A 243 31.75 25.05 -3.23
CA PRO A 243 30.60 24.78 -4.08
C PRO A 243 30.82 25.45 -5.43
N GLN A 244 30.91 24.66 -6.51
CA GLN A 244 30.82 25.21 -7.85
C GLN A 244 29.37 25.59 -8.14
N ARG A 245 29.15 26.89 -8.36
CA ARG A 245 27.85 27.45 -8.74
C ARG A 245 27.63 27.19 -10.23
N LEU A 246 27.20 25.97 -10.57
CA LEU A 246 26.75 25.64 -11.92
C LEU A 246 25.27 26.01 -12.09
N SER A 247 24.96 26.62 -13.23
CA SER A 247 23.65 27.20 -13.51
C SER A 247 22.56 26.14 -13.62
N PRO A 248 21.31 26.42 -13.20
CA PRO A 248 20.21 25.49 -13.33
C PRO A 248 19.75 25.43 -14.79
N PHE A 249 20.22 24.42 -15.51
CA PHE A 249 19.49 23.86 -16.65
C PHE A 249 19.29 22.37 -16.40
N VAL A 250 18.55 22.08 -15.33
CA VAL A 250 18.19 20.72 -14.93
C VAL A 250 17.32 20.14 -16.03
N ARG A 251 17.92 19.26 -16.84
CA ARG A 251 17.15 18.21 -17.52
C ARG A 251 16.80 17.22 -16.42
N THR A 252 15.53 17.14 -16.05
CA THR A 252 15.06 16.09 -15.15
C THR A 252 15.29 14.75 -15.84
N LEU A 253 16.30 14.01 -15.40
CA LEU A 253 16.50 12.63 -15.81
C LEU A 253 15.68 11.77 -14.87
N ILE A 254 14.64 11.14 -15.42
CA ILE A 254 13.89 10.10 -14.74
C ILE A 254 14.55 8.79 -15.14
N THR A 255 15.20 8.14 -14.18
CA THR A 255 16.00 6.92 -14.40
C THR A 255 15.28 5.73 -13.77
N LYS A 256 15.02 4.68 -14.55
CA LYS A 256 14.44 3.42 -14.06
C LYS A 256 15.52 2.37 -13.88
N ARG A 257 15.53 1.69 -12.73
CA ARG A 257 16.47 0.62 -12.37
C ARG A 257 15.71 -0.52 -11.68
N TYR A 258 16.37 -1.67 -11.56
CA TYR A 258 15.82 -2.93 -11.07
C TYR A 258 16.75 -3.61 -10.05
N THR A 259 16.20 -4.42 -9.16
CA THR A 259 16.93 -5.30 -8.23
C THR A 259 17.01 -6.73 -8.75
N SER A 260 17.83 -7.57 -8.11
CA SER A 260 17.78 -9.03 -8.26
C SER A 260 16.46 -9.62 -7.76
N ASP A 261 15.89 -9.02 -6.71
CA ASP A 261 14.71 -9.52 -6.01
C ASP A 261 13.39 -9.04 -6.66
N HIS A 262 13.48 -8.69 -7.95
CA HIS A 262 12.37 -8.33 -8.84
C HIS A 262 11.57 -7.07 -8.45
N GLU A 263 12.19 -6.13 -7.74
CA GLU A 263 11.69 -4.77 -7.54
C GLU A 263 12.20 -3.80 -8.61
N ALA A 264 11.49 -2.69 -8.80
CA ALA A 264 11.85 -1.58 -9.66
C ALA A 264 11.86 -0.26 -8.87
N ILE A 265 12.78 0.63 -9.22
CA ILE A 265 12.83 2.01 -8.74
C ILE A 265 12.83 2.99 -9.92
N ILE A 266 11.95 3.98 -9.86
CA ILE A 266 11.93 5.13 -10.75
C ILE A 266 12.45 6.33 -9.97
N PHE A 267 13.70 6.73 -10.25
CA PHE A 267 14.39 7.83 -9.58
C PHE A 267 14.29 9.13 -10.36
N ASP A 268 13.97 10.22 -9.67
CA ASP A 268 13.96 11.58 -10.19
C ASP A 268 15.10 12.41 -9.58
N ASP A 269 16.14 12.68 -10.38
CA ASP A 269 17.31 13.49 -10.03
C ASP A 269 16.95 14.89 -9.48
N SER A 270 15.81 15.45 -9.90
CA SER A 270 15.42 16.83 -9.56
C SER A 270 14.77 16.95 -8.17
N THR A 271 14.09 15.89 -7.71
CA THR A 271 13.46 15.82 -6.38
C THR A 271 14.24 14.95 -5.38
N ASN A 272 15.15 14.09 -5.87
CA ASN A 272 15.81 13.02 -5.12
C ASN A 272 14.82 11.99 -4.53
N ILE A 273 13.69 11.80 -5.22
CA ILE A 273 12.66 10.82 -4.85
C ILE A 273 12.77 9.60 -5.75
N GLY A 274 12.86 8.42 -5.14
CA GLY A 274 12.72 7.12 -5.78
C GLY A 274 11.33 6.56 -5.51
N THR A 275 10.56 6.31 -6.57
CA THR A 275 9.28 5.58 -6.49
C THR A 275 9.58 4.09 -6.62
N VAL A 276 9.23 3.29 -5.60
CA VAL A 276 9.50 1.85 -5.56
C VAL A 276 8.22 1.07 -5.89
N SER A 277 8.34 0.05 -6.74
CA SER A 277 7.27 -0.88 -7.14
C SER A 277 7.82 -2.29 -7.31
N ILE A 278 6.95 -3.30 -7.37
CA ILE A 278 7.38 -4.62 -7.88
C ILE A 278 7.34 -4.63 -9.41
N THR A 279 8.07 -5.56 -10.03
CA THR A 279 8.09 -5.71 -11.49
C THR A 279 6.93 -6.56 -12.02
N ASN A 280 6.70 -6.51 -13.33
CA ASN A 280 5.71 -7.38 -13.97
C ASN A 280 6.06 -8.89 -13.86
N TYR A 281 7.35 -9.25 -13.90
CA TYR A 281 7.78 -10.65 -13.69
C TYR A 281 7.44 -11.15 -12.27
N ALA A 282 7.59 -10.28 -11.26
CA ALA A 282 7.21 -10.61 -9.88
C ALA A 282 5.71 -10.91 -9.78
N GLN A 283 4.83 -10.00 -10.25
CA GLN A 283 3.38 -10.21 -10.11
C GLN A 283 2.88 -11.45 -10.88
N GLU A 284 3.43 -11.74 -12.06
CA GLU A 284 3.10 -12.96 -12.84
C GLU A 284 3.50 -14.24 -12.09
N SER A 285 4.63 -14.20 -11.37
CA SER A 285 5.13 -15.34 -10.59
C SER A 285 4.32 -15.60 -9.30
N LEU A 286 3.77 -14.53 -8.71
CA LEU A 286 2.94 -14.56 -7.51
C LEU A 286 1.52 -15.03 -7.78
N GLY A 287 0.94 -14.68 -8.93
CA GLY A 287 -0.48 -14.90 -9.21
C GLY A 287 -1.36 -13.80 -8.63
N ASP A 288 -2.62 -14.10 -8.32
CA ASP A 288 -3.63 -13.11 -7.93
C ASP A 288 -3.34 -12.52 -6.55
N VAL A 289 -3.08 -11.20 -6.47
CA VAL A 289 -2.65 -10.52 -5.24
C VAL A 289 -3.85 -10.10 -4.41
N VAL A 290 -3.90 -10.60 -3.18
CA VAL A 290 -5.04 -10.41 -2.26
C VAL A 290 -4.75 -9.46 -1.10
N PHE A 291 -3.49 -9.23 -0.75
CA PHE A 291 -3.11 -8.30 0.32
C PHE A 291 -1.73 -7.68 0.10
N VAL A 292 -1.52 -6.47 0.63
CA VAL A 292 -0.27 -5.71 0.52
C VAL A 292 -0.01 -4.99 1.85
N GLU A 293 1.12 -5.29 2.49
CA GLU A 293 1.65 -4.54 3.63
C GLU A 293 2.54 -3.40 3.13
N LEU A 294 2.21 -2.17 3.53
CA LEU A 294 2.94 -0.95 3.17
C LEU A 294 3.69 -0.38 4.39
N PRO A 295 4.85 0.28 4.18
CA PRO A 295 5.62 0.83 5.29
C PRO A 295 4.95 2.07 5.89
N SER A 296 5.38 2.49 7.08
CA SER A 296 4.95 3.76 7.67
C SER A 296 5.70 4.96 7.08
N VAL A 297 4.98 6.03 6.73
CA VAL A 297 5.55 7.31 6.29
C VAL A 297 6.44 7.91 7.40
N GLY A 298 7.60 8.42 7.02
CA GLY A 298 8.62 8.95 7.93
C GLY A 298 9.60 7.90 8.44
N THR A 299 9.41 6.61 8.15
CA THR A 299 10.40 5.57 8.48
C THR A 299 11.67 5.76 7.66
N THR A 300 12.83 5.69 8.33
CA THR A 300 14.15 5.64 7.69
C THR A 300 14.55 4.19 7.49
N VAL A 301 14.99 3.85 6.28
CA VAL A 301 15.34 2.49 5.85
C VAL A 301 16.70 2.48 5.16
N ALA A 302 17.46 1.42 5.34
CA ALA A 302 18.70 1.14 4.63
C ALA A 302 18.45 0.22 3.42
N THR A 303 19.40 0.16 2.50
CA THR A 303 19.38 -0.78 1.37
C THR A 303 19.33 -2.23 1.89
N GLY A 304 18.33 -2.99 1.44
CA GLY A 304 18.06 -4.35 1.90
C GLY A 304 17.19 -4.47 3.16
N ASP A 305 16.76 -3.37 3.79
CA ASP A 305 15.74 -3.42 4.85
C ASP A 305 14.37 -3.80 4.26
N GLN A 306 13.59 -4.63 4.96
CA GLN A 306 12.22 -4.93 4.57
C GLN A 306 11.34 -3.67 4.69
N ILE A 307 10.67 -3.30 3.59
CA ILE A 307 9.74 -2.17 3.50
C ILE A 307 8.28 -2.61 3.39
N GLY A 308 7.99 -3.87 3.12
CA GLY A 308 6.62 -4.37 3.02
C GLY A 308 6.56 -5.85 2.69
N ALA A 309 5.35 -6.28 2.33
CA ALA A 309 5.06 -7.64 1.94
C ALA A 309 3.88 -7.66 0.96
N VAL A 310 3.85 -8.63 0.04
CA VAL A 310 2.72 -8.84 -0.88
C VAL A 310 2.25 -10.28 -0.71
N GLU A 311 0.95 -10.50 -0.55
CA GLU A 311 0.37 -11.85 -0.42
C GLU A 311 -0.53 -12.15 -1.62
N SER A 312 -0.38 -13.35 -2.19
CA SER A 312 -1.18 -13.82 -3.32
C SER A 312 -1.82 -15.19 -3.04
N VAL A 313 -2.79 -15.54 -3.88
CA VAL A 313 -3.43 -16.86 -3.89
C VAL A 313 -2.97 -17.64 -5.12
N LYS A 314 -2.18 -18.68 -4.87
CA LYS A 314 -1.70 -19.62 -5.91
C LYS A 314 -2.59 -20.86 -5.89
N ALA A 315 -3.10 -21.25 -7.05
CA ALA A 315 -4.32 -22.07 -7.21
C ALA A 315 -4.25 -23.56 -6.78
N ALA A 316 -3.50 -23.93 -5.75
CA ALA A 316 -3.40 -25.31 -5.27
C ALA A 316 -3.17 -25.51 -3.76
N SER A 317 -2.58 -24.56 -3.02
CA SER A 317 -2.22 -24.78 -1.61
C SER A 317 -1.96 -23.46 -0.87
N ASP A 318 -2.84 -23.11 0.07
CA ASP A 318 -2.70 -22.05 1.09
C ASP A 318 -2.24 -20.66 0.61
N ILE A 319 -2.09 -19.71 1.54
CA ILE A 319 -1.43 -18.42 1.29
C ILE A 319 0.07 -18.72 1.29
N VAL A 320 0.68 -18.85 0.11
CA VAL A 320 2.07 -19.32 -0.05
C VAL A 320 2.86 -18.35 -0.91
N GLU A 321 4.06 -18.04 -0.41
CA GLU A 321 5.02 -17.04 -0.91
C GLU A 321 4.57 -15.59 -0.69
N CYS A 322 4.98 -15.09 0.47
CA CYS A 322 5.04 -13.68 0.82
C CYS A 322 6.43 -13.17 0.41
N PRO A 323 6.66 -12.63 -0.81
CA PRO A 323 7.84 -11.84 -1.09
C PRO A 323 7.87 -10.65 -0.13
N GLN A 324 8.90 -10.64 0.72
CA GLN A 324 9.25 -9.44 1.44
C GLN A 324 9.77 -8.43 0.41
N CYS A 325 9.13 -7.27 0.31
CA CYS A 325 9.67 -6.19 -0.51
C CYS A 325 10.80 -5.53 0.28
N TYR A 326 11.99 -5.44 -0.31
CA TYR A 326 13.16 -4.82 0.29
C TYR A 326 13.36 -3.40 -0.26
N SER A 327 14.06 -2.55 0.50
CA SER A 327 14.42 -1.23 0.03
C SER A 327 15.60 -1.33 -0.96
N PRO A 328 15.45 -0.92 -2.24
CA PRO A 328 16.55 -0.93 -3.20
C PRO A 328 17.63 0.13 -2.90
N VAL A 329 17.33 1.10 -2.03
CA VAL A 329 18.18 2.26 -1.68
C VAL A 329 17.96 2.71 -0.24
N SER A 330 18.96 3.36 0.35
CA SER A 330 18.86 3.95 1.70
C SER A 330 18.18 5.32 1.67
N GLY A 331 17.20 5.55 2.54
CA GLY A 331 16.39 6.77 2.51
C GLY A 331 15.32 6.89 3.58
N THR A 332 14.42 7.86 3.42
CA THR A 332 13.23 8.05 4.28
C THR A 332 11.97 8.02 3.42
N ILE A 333 10.96 7.26 3.84
CA ILE A 333 9.69 7.15 3.12
C ILE A 333 8.88 8.45 3.28
N GLU A 334 8.58 9.13 2.16
CA GLU A 334 7.78 10.37 2.14
C GLU A 334 6.30 10.12 1.82
N GLU A 335 5.99 9.09 1.04
CA GLU A 335 4.62 8.81 0.58
C GLU A 335 4.40 7.29 0.41
N ILE A 336 3.17 6.82 0.62
CA ILE A 336 2.76 5.44 0.39
C ILE A 336 1.44 5.39 -0.38
N ASN A 337 1.25 4.34 -1.18
CA ASN A 337 0.05 4.20 -2.01
C ASN A 337 -1.08 3.54 -1.23
N GLN A 338 -1.79 4.34 -0.42
CA GLN A 338 -2.92 3.86 0.39
C GLN A 338 -4.01 3.14 -0.42
N GLY A 339 -4.14 3.42 -1.72
CA GLY A 339 -5.08 2.74 -2.61
C GLY A 339 -4.82 1.23 -2.79
N LEU A 340 -3.61 0.74 -2.49
CA LEU A 340 -3.31 -0.70 -2.52
C LEU A 340 -3.92 -1.47 -1.35
N ALA A 341 -4.24 -0.81 -0.23
CA ALA A 341 -4.95 -1.43 0.88
C ALA A 341 -6.42 -1.74 0.51
N ASP A 342 -7.05 -0.86 -0.27
CA ASP A 342 -8.43 -1.04 -0.77
C ASP A 342 -8.48 -1.89 -2.05
N GLN A 343 -7.44 -1.85 -2.89
CA GLN A 343 -7.40 -2.49 -4.22
C GLN A 343 -6.04 -3.17 -4.50
N PRO A 344 -5.71 -4.27 -3.81
CA PRO A 344 -4.44 -4.99 -3.98
C PRO A 344 -4.22 -5.50 -5.42
N GLY A 345 -5.27 -5.97 -6.10
CA GLY A 345 -5.24 -6.39 -7.50
C GLY A 345 -4.94 -5.29 -8.54
N LEU A 346 -4.62 -4.06 -8.10
CA LEU A 346 -3.92 -3.08 -8.95
C LEU A 346 -2.50 -3.54 -9.31
N ILE A 347 -1.84 -4.31 -8.43
CA ILE A 347 -0.51 -4.88 -8.68
C ILE A 347 -0.53 -5.75 -9.94
N ASN A 348 -1.50 -6.68 -10.07
CA ASN A 348 -1.60 -7.53 -11.26
C ASN A 348 -1.95 -6.79 -12.55
N LYS A 349 -2.53 -5.58 -12.45
CA LYS A 349 -2.95 -4.78 -13.63
C LYS A 349 -1.92 -3.75 -14.07
N SER A 350 -1.11 -3.24 -13.16
CA SER A 350 -0.24 -2.07 -13.38
C SER A 350 0.88 -1.96 -12.33
N ALA A 351 1.57 -3.08 -12.05
CA ALA A 351 2.65 -3.22 -11.06
C ALA A 351 3.61 -2.01 -11.02
N GLU A 352 4.20 -1.68 -12.17
CA GLU A 352 5.27 -0.68 -12.27
C GLU A 352 4.79 0.77 -12.47
N ASP A 353 3.48 1.00 -12.65
CA ASP A 353 2.91 2.32 -12.99
C ASP A 353 1.98 2.86 -11.90
N LYS A 354 0.86 2.17 -11.64
CA LYS A 354 -0.19 2.61 -10.71
C LYS A 354 -0.10 1.96 -9.34
N ALA A 355 0.59 0.81 -9.26
CA ALA A 355 0.75 0.02 -8.07
C ALA A 355 2.16 0.17 -7.45
N TRP A 356 2.74 1.36 -7.55
CA TRP A 356 3.88 1.75 -6.73
C TRP A 356 3.54 1.58 -5.24
N LEU A 357 4.49 1.10 -4.45
CA LEU A 357 4.31 0.80 -3.03
C LEU A 357 4.53 2.06 -2.18
N CYS A 358 5.71 2.67 -2.35
CA CYS A 358 6.13 3.85 -1.61
C CYS A 358 7.07 4.75 -2.42
N LYS A 359 7.19 6.00 -1.97
CA LYS A 359 8.19 6.96 -2.45
C LYS A 359 9.20 7.22 -1.35
N ILE A 360 10.46 6.97 -1.66
CA ILE A 360 11.59 7.10 -0.75
C ILE A 360 12.39 8.33 -1.17
N LYS A 361 12.67 9.24 -0.24
CA LYS A 361 13.69 10.28 -0.41
C LYS A 361 15.05 9.66 -0.14
N LEU A 362 15.92 9.62 -1.14
CA LEU A 362 17.22 8.96 -1.02
C LEU A 362 18.17 9.75 -0.12
N SER A 363 18.82 9.05 0.80
CA SER A 363 19.95 9.56 1.59
C SER A 363 21.25 9.56 0.78
N ASN A 364 21.38 8.63 -0.17
CA ASN A 364 22.57 8.45 -1.01
C ASN A 364 22.18 8.10 -2.46
N PRO A 365 22.15 9.07 -3.39
CA PRO A 365 21.70 8.82 -4.77
C PRO A 365 22.63 7.91 -5.57
N SER A 366 23.91 7.76 -5.17
CA SER A 366 24.87 6.88 -5.85
C SER A 366 24.52 5.39 -5.76
N GLU A 367 23.63 4.98 -4.84
CA GLU A 367 23.15 3.60 -4.74
C GLU A 367 22.31 3.20 -5.98
N VAL A 368 21.61 4.15 -6.60
CA VAL A 368 20.83 3.93 -7.84
C VAL A 368 21.74 3.51 -9.00
N GLU A 369 23.00 3.98 -9.03
CA GLU A 369 23.93 3.65 -10.11
C GLU A 369 24.36 2.18 -10.08
N GLY A 370 24.34 1.53 -8.90
CA GLY A 370 24.69 0.13 -8.71
C GLY A 370 23.58 -0.89 -9.01
N LEU A 371 22.34 -0.42 -9.22
CA LEU A 371 21.19 -1.25 -9.57
C LEU A 371 21.17 -1.65 -11.05
N MET A 372 20.44 -2.70 -11.39
CA MET A 372 20.40 -3.24 -12.76
C MET A 372 19.64 -2.28 -13.70
N ASP A 373 20.07 -2.20 -14.95
CA ASP A 373 19.29 -1.54 -16.01
C ASP A 373 18.28 -2.50 -16.65
N ALA A 374 17.40 -1.98 -17.52
CA ALA A 374 16.34 -2.76 -18.14
C ALA A 374 16.86 -3.92 -19.01
N GLU A 375 18.02 -3.76 -19.65
CA GLU A 375 18.61 -4.80 -20.50
C GLU A 375 19.18 -5.93 -19.65
N THR A 376 19.97 -5.61 -18.62
CA THR A 376 20.54 -6.61 -17.70
C THR A 376 19.44 -7.32 -16.90
N TYR A 377 18.41 -6.59 -16.45
CA TYR A 377 17.27 -7.19 -15.74
C TYR A 377 16.48 -8.16 -16.62
N LYS A 378 16.28 -7.85 -17.91
CA LYS A 378 15.62 -8.76 -18.84
C LYS A 378 16.40 -10.06 -19.00
N THR A 379 17.72 -9.99 -19.19
CA THR A 379 18.57 -11.19 -19.27
C THR A 379 18.56 -11.99 -17.96
N HIS A 380 18.44 -11.32 -16.81
CA HIS A 380 18.27 -11.99 -15.52
C HIS A 380 16.97 -12.79 -15.45
N CYS A 381 15.83 -12.18 -15.80
CA CYS A 381 14.53 -12.86 -15.84
C CYS A 381 14.46 -14.00 -16.88
N GLU A 382 15.26 -13.95 -17.94
CA GLU A 382 15.39 -15.04 -18.93
C GLU A 382 16.26 -16.21 -18.42
N SER A 383 16.99 -16.02 -17.31
CA SER A 383 17.91 -16.99 -16.70
C SER A 383 17.42 -17.63 -15.40
N SER A 384 16.31 -17.13 -14.86
CA SER A 384 15.65 -17.54 -13.61
C SER A 384 14.35 -18.30 -13.90
#